data_AF-A0A9E3Z1R3-F1
#
_entry.id   AF-A0A9E3Z1R3-F1
#
_cell.length_a   1.000
_cell.length_b   1.000
_cell.length_c   1.000
_cell.angle_alpha   90.00
_cell.angle_beta   90.00
_cell.angle_gamma   90.00
#
_symmetry.space_group_name_H-M   'P 1'
#
loop_
_entity.id
_entity.type
_entity.pdbx_description
1 polymer ?
#
loop_
_entity_poly.entity_id
_entity_poly.type
_entity_poly.pdbx_seq_one_letter_code
_entity_poly.pdbx_strand_id
1 'polypeptide(L)'
;MLKIKSMLLFILSMVVCAGASGERQWPEKVFACQVVTGAGAQGLVNLQSVSQQEAESGAVGLPAITLAQNKGVAARVVQCIEATGGHTFTDSSFQAWYEKLDN
;
A
#
# COMPACT_ATOMS: atom_id res chain seq x y z
N MET A 1 12.75 24.10 -50.44
CA MET A 1 11.97 24.32 -49.19
C MET A 1 11.53 23.02 -48.47
N LEU A 2 11.82 21.80 -48.99
CA LEU A 2 11.36 20.53 -48.40
C LEU A 2 12.33 19.86 -47.39
N LYS A 3 13.61 20.28 -47.33
CA LYS A 3 14.63 19.66 -46.46
C LYS A 3 14.53 20.07 -44.98
N ILE A 4 14.07 21.28 -44.69
CA ILE A 4 14.02 21.84 -43.32
C ILE A 4 12.91 21.18 -42.50
N LYS A 5 11.74 20.92 -43.11
CA LYS A 5 10.60 20.25 -42.47
C LYS A 5 10.91 18.79 -42.08
N SER A 6 11.68 18.08 -42.90
CA SER A 6 12.04 16.68 -42.62
C SER A 6 13.06 16.54 -41.49
N MET A 7 13.96 17.51 -41.34
CA MET A 7 14.99 17.52 -40.29
C MET A 7 14.38 17.85 -38.92
N LEU A 8 13.44 18.79 -38.87
CA LEU A 8 12.70 19.13 -37.64
C LEU A 8 11.84 17.97 -37.12
N LEU A 9 11.23 17.19 -38.01
CA LEU A 9 10.46 16.01 -37.63
C LEU A 9 11.34 14.92 -37.00
N PHE A 10 12.57 14.78 -37.49
CA PHE A 10 13.53 13.78 -37.01
C PHE A 10 14.11 14.14 -35.64
N ILE A 11 14.29 15.43 -35.35
CA ILE A 11 14.77 15.90 -34.04
C ILE A 11 13.63 15.79 -33.01
N LEU A 12 12.39 16.08 -33.39
CA LEU A 12 11.23 15.99 -32.50
C LEU A 12 10.93 14.55 -32.07
N SER A 13 11.20 13.54 -32.92
CA SER A 13 10.98 12.13 -32.57
C SER A 13 11.98 11.58 -31.55
N MET A 14 13.18 12.17 -31.42
CA MET A 14 14.19 11.68 -30.46
C MET A 14 13.96 12.22 -29.03
N VAL A 15 13.27 13.35 -28.88
CA VAL A 15 13.05 13.99 -27.57
C VAL A 15 11.97 13.29 -26.74
N VAL A 16 11.12 12.45 -27.35
CA VAL A 16 10.00 11.79 -26.66
C VAL A 16 10.43 10.58 -25.79
N CYS A 17 11.66 10.07 -25.96
CA CYS A 17 12.12 8.88 -25.23
C CYS A 17 12.85 9.17 -23.91
N ALA A 18 13.04 10.44 -23.52
CA ALA A 18 13.83 10.81 -22.35
C ALA A 18 13.07 10.77 -21.00
N GLY A 19 11.79 10.39 -21.00
CA GLY A 19 10.91 10.51 -19.84
C GLY A 19 10.20 9.22 -19.47
N ALA A 20 10.94 8.15 -19.18
CA ALA A 20 10.37 6.97 -18.52
C ALA A 20 11.40 6.15 -17.74
N SER A 21 12.46 6.78 -17.22
CA SER A 21 13.24 6.19 -16.13
C SER A 21 12.54 6.50 -14.81
N GLY A 22 11.34 5.94 -14.63
CA GLY A 22 10.81 5.79 -13.29
C GLY A 22 11.45 4.55 -12.72
N GLU A 23 12.47 4.68 -11.87
CA GLU A 23 12.90 3.57 -11.02
C GLU A 23 11.63 2.98 -10.38
N ARG A 24 11.30 1.74 -10.75
CA ARG A 24 10.15 1.04 -10.17
C ARG A 24 10.52 0.75 -8.73
N GLN A 25 10.12 1.62 -7.83
CA GLN A 25 10.42 1.48 -6.42
C GLN A 25 9.69 0.25 -5.90
N TRP A 26 10.46 -0.79 -5.57
CA TRP A 26 9.90 -2.00 -4.98
C TRP A 26 9.31 -1.64 -3.60
N PRO A 27 8.13 -2.17 -3.23
CA PRO A 27 7.57 -1.93 -1.91
C PRO A 27 8.43 -2.65 -0.87
N GLU A 28 9.39 -1.93 -0.29
CA GLU A 28 10.30 -2.45 0.74
C GLU A 28 9.64 -2.48 2.13
N LYS A 29 8.48 -1.82 2.29
CA LYS A 29 7.83 -1.64 3.59
C LYS A 29 6.63 -2.55 3.75
N VAL A 30 6.54 -3.16 4.92
CA VAL A 30 5.38 -3.94 5.35
C VAL A 30 4.54 -3.07 6.27
N PHE A 31 3.25 -2.97 5.96
CA PHE A 31 2.26 -2.27 6.77
C PHE A 31 1.31 -3.27 7.41
N ALA A 32 0.99 -3.00 8.68
CA ALA A 32 -0.04 -3.65 9.44
C ALA A 32 -1.24 -2.71 9.52
N CYS A 33 -2.41 -3.17 9.08
CA CYS A 33 -3.62 -2.37 9.01
C CYS A 33 -4.71 -2.94 9.91
N GLN A 34 -5.14 -2.15 10.88
CA GLN A 34 -6.36 -2.38 11.64
C GLN A 34 -7.55 -2.08 10.74
N VAL A 35 -8.44 -3.05 10.59
CA VAL A 35 -9.62 -2.97 9.74
C VAL A 35 -10.88 -3.37 10.49
N VAL A 36 -12.03 -2.98 9.95
CA VAL A 36 -13.32 -3.57 10.30
C VAL A 36 -13.82 -4.39 9.12
N THR A 37 -14.16 -5.64 9.38
CA THR A 37 -14.66 -6.58 8.37
C THR A 37 -16.12 -6.30 8.02
N GLY A 38 -16.60 -6.90 6.93
CA GLY A 38 -18.03 -6.80 6.54
C GLY A 38 -19.02 -7.29 7.61
N ALA A 39 -18.58 -8.20 8.49
CA ALA A 39 -19.37 -8.68 9.64
C ALA A 39 -19.28 -7.76 10.87
N GLY A 40 -18.56 -6.63 10.78
CA GLY A 40 -18.37 -5.69 11.89
C GLY A 40 -17.26 -6.06 12.87
N ALA A 41 -16.58 -7.19 12.68
CA ALA A 41 -15.46 -7.60 13.53
C ALA A 41 -14.20 -6.78 13.22
N GLN A 42 -13.46 -6.39 14.26
CA GLN A 42 -12.11 -5.85 14.11
C GLN A 42 -11.14 -6.94 13.60
N GLY A 43 -10.17 -6.56 12.78
CA GLY A 43 -9.15 -7.47 12.29
C GLY A 43 -7.91 -6.76 11.76
N LEU A 44 -7.00 -7.58 11.25
CA LEU A 44 -5.67 -7.20 10.77
C LEU A 44 -5.48 -7.62 9.32
N VAL A 45 -4.93 -6.72 8.51
CA VAL A 45 -4.40 -7.01 7.18
C VAL A 45 -2.93 -6.61 7.16
N ASN A 46 -2.06 -7.50 6.72
CA ASN A 46 -0.66 -7.19 6.46
C ASN A 46 -0.43 -7.12 4.94
N LEU A 47 0.20 -6.05 4.47
CA LEU A 47 0.50 -5.86 3.05
C LEU A 47 1.80 -5.07 2.84
N GLN A 48 2.44 -5.32 1.70
CA GLN A 48 3.57 -4.52 1.24
C GLN A 48 3.06 -3.32 0.43
N SER A 49 3.65 -2.16 0.67
CA SER A 49 3.27 -0.91 0.02
C SER A 49 4.44 0.07 0.01
N VAL A 50 4.44 1.08 -0.86
CA VAL A 50 5.47 2.14 -0.81
C VAL A 50 5.12 3.25 0.18
N SER A 51 3.86 3.34 0.61
CA SER A 51 3.40 4.34 1.58
C SER A 51 2.24 3.85 2.45
N GLN A 52 2.03 4.51 3.60
CA GLN A 52 0.89 4.24 4.48
C GLN A 52 -0.43 4.52 3.76
N GLN A 53 -0.54 5.61 3.00
CA GLN A 53 -1.77 5.97 2.29
C GLN A 53 -2.15 4.90 1.25
N GLU A 54 -1.17 4.38 0.51
CA GLU A 54 -1.41 3.29 -0.43
C GLU A 54 -1.79 2.00 0.32
N ALA A 55 -1.18 1.72 1.47
CA ALA A 55 -1.54 0.57 2.31
C ALA A 55 -3.00 0.66 2.81
N GLU A 56 -3.44 1.84 3.25
CA GLU A 56 -4.83 2.08 3.66
C GLU A 56 -5.81 1.85 2.52
N SER A 57 -5.49 2.35 1.32
CA SER A 57 -6.35 2.14 0.14
C SER A 57 -6.36 0.67 -0.33
N GLY A 58 -5.21 0.00 -0.26
CA GLY A 58 -5.01 -1.37 -0.74
C GLY A 58 -5.52 -2.44 0.22
N ALA A 59 -5.71 -2.12 1.51
CA ALA A 59 -6.17 -3.09 2.49
C ALA A 59 -7.66 -3.44 2.37
N VAL A 60 -8.50 -2.58 1.79
CA VAL A 60 -9.93 -2.86 1.61
C VAL A 60 -10.13 -3.98 0.59
N GLY A 61 -11.02 -4.92 0.92
CA GLY A 61 -11.27 -6.12 0.11
C GLY A 61 -10.26 -7.24 0.30
N LEU A 62 -9.16 -7.01 1.04
CA LEU A 62 -8.21 -8.06 1.36
C LEU A 62 -8.71 -8.95 2.50
N PRO A 63 -8.23 -10.21 2.56
CA PRO A 63 -8.47 -11.08 3.70
C PRO A 63 -7.89 -10.49 4.97
N ALA A 64 -8.68 -10.45 6.03
CA ALA A 64 -8.30 -9.98 7.35
C ALA A 64 -8.37 -11.11 8.38
N ILE A 65 -7.44 -11.13 9.32
CA ILE A 65 -7.50 -12.00 10.50
C ILE A 65 -8.17 -11.22 11.63
N THR A 66 -9.28 -11.73 12.13
CA THR A 66 -10.03 -11.09 13.23
C THR A 66 -9.44 -11.43 14.59
N LEU A 67 -9.84 -10.69 15.62
CA LEU A 67 -9.43 -10.97 17.01
C LEU A 67 -9.80 -12.38 17.48
N ALA A 68 -10.89 -12.95 16.94
CA ALA A 68 -11.32 -14.32 17.20
C ALA A 68 -10.56 -15.37 16.36
N GLN A 69 -9.46 -14.98 15.70
CA GLN A 69 -8.66 -15.80 14.78
C GLN A 69 -9.41 -16.37 13.57
N ASN A 70 -10.60 -15.84 13.29
CA ASN A 70 -11.35 -16.18 12.08
C ASN A 70 -10.93 -15.27 10.91
N LYS A 71 -11.11 -15.77 9.68
CA LYS A 71 -10.93 -14.99 8.46
C LYS A 71 -12.16 -14.13 8.20
N GLY A 72 -11.93 -12.89 7.80
CA GLY A 72 -12.95 -11.99 7.26
C GLY A 72 -12.41 -11.25 6.04
N VAL A 73 -13.24 -10.38 5.46
CA VAL A 73 -12.83 -9.46 4.38
C VAL A 73 -12.88 -8.05 4.93
N ALA A 74 -11.80 -7.29 4.76
CA ALA A 74 -11.71 -5.89 5.18
C ALA A 74 -12.75 -5.05 4.43
N ALA A 75 -13.69 -4.44 5.16
CA ALA A 75 -14.68 -3.54 4.59
C ALA A 75 -14.25 -2.07 4.69
N ARG A 76 -13.51 -1.72 5.75
CA ARG A 76 -12.91 -0.39 5.92
C ARG A 76 -11.64 -0.47 6.77
N VAL A 77 -10.74 0.48 6.55
CA VAL A 77 -9.54 0.66 7.37
C VAL A 77 -9.84 1.60 8.54
N VAL A 78 -9.27 1.30 9.70
CA VAL A 78 -9.24 2.18 10.88
C VAL A 78 -7.91 2.94 10.90
N GLN A 79 -6.81 2.21 10.81
CA GLN A 79 -5.46 2.75 10.84
C GLN A 79 -4.49 1.75 10.20
N CYS A 80 -3.48 2.23 9.48
CA CYS A 80 -2.30 1.44 9.14
C CYS A 80 -1.05 2.00 9.83
N ILE A 81 -0.13 1.11 10.19
CA ILE A 81 1.18 1.45 10.74
C ILE A 81 2.26 0.67 9.98
N GLU A 82 3.47 1.22 9.89
CA GLU A 82 4.62 0.45 9.40
C GLU A 82 5.01 -0.59 10.45
N ALA A 83 4.97 -1.88 10.07
CA ALA A 83 5.15 -2.99 11.00
C ALA A 83 6.57 -3.00 11.62
N THR A 84 7.56 -2.60 10.83
CA THR A 84 8.97 -2.51 11.23
C THR A 84 9.38 -1.04 11.40
N GLY A 85 8.86 -0.37 12.44
CA GLY A 85 9.21 1.03 12.70
C GLY A 85 8.96 1.53 14.12
N GLY A 86 8.60 0.64 15.06
CA GLY A 86 8.22 1.04 16.42
C GLY A 86 6.91 1.84 16.50
N HIS A 87 6.15 1.89 15.41
CA HIS A 87 4.82 2.48 15.39
C HIS A 87 3.83 1.55 16.09
N THR A 88 2.79 2.14 16.66
CA THR A 88 1.75 1.42 17.40
C THR A 88 0.37 1.89 16.97
N PHE A 89 -0.60 0.99 17.04
CA PHE A 89 -2.00 1.33 16.86
C PHE A 89 -2.48 2.23 17.98
N THR A 90 -3.35 3.19 17.65
CA THR A 90 -3.94 4.10 18.63
C THR A 90 -4.89 3.35 19.58
N ASP A 91 -5.55 2.30 19.11
CA ASP A 91 -6.33 1.39 19.95
C ASP A 91 -5.40 0.48 20.75
N SER A 92 -5.27 0.75 22.05
CA SER A 92 -4.39 0.01 22.95
C SER A 92 -4.78 -1.46 23.10
N SER A 93 -6.07 -1.81 22.99
CA SER A 93 -6.53 -3.20 23.07
C SER A 93 -6.15 -3.96 21.82
N PHE A 94 -6.28 -3.31 20.65
CA PHE A 94 -5.84 -3.87 19.38
C PHE A 94 -4.31 -4.01 19.32
N GLN A 95 -3.57 -3.00 19.78
CA GLN A 95 -2.10 -3.06 19.86
C GLN A 95 -1.63 -4.24 20.72
N ALA A 96 -2.20 -4.41 21.92
CA ALA A 96 -1.84 -5.51 22.81
C ALA A 96 -2.18 -6.90 22.23
N TRP A 97 -3.17 -6.99 21.35
CA TRP A 97 -3.48 -8.21 20.61
C TRP A 97 -2.49 -8.41 19.44
N TYR A 98 -2.18 -7.36 18.69
CA TYR A 98 -1.22 -7.39 17.58
C TYR A 98 0.16 -7.86 18.03
N GLU A 99 0.67 -7.34 19.16
CA GLU A 99 1.95 -7.77 19.74
C GLU A 99 1.99 -9.25 20.13
N LYS A 100 0.84 -9.88 20.38
CA LYS A 100 0.76 -11.33 20.68
C LYS A 100 0.78 -12.21 19.43
N LEU A 101 0.58 -11.65 18.24
CA LEU A 101 0.63 -12.40 16.98
C LEU A 101 2.05 -12.50 16.43
N ASP A 102 2.91 -11.52 16.73
CA ASP A 102 4.32 -11.49 16.33
C ASP A 102 5.25 -12.25 17.30
N ASN A 103 4.74 -12.69 18.45
CA ASN A 103 5.44 -13.55 19.42
C ASN A 103 5.01 -15.02 19.27
#